data_AF-A0A9D5W721-F1
#
_entry.id   AF-A0A9D5W721-F1
#
_cell.length_a   1.000
_cell.length_b   1.000
_cell.length_c   1.000
_cell.angle_alpha   90.00
_cell.angle_beta   90.00
_cell.angle_gamma   90.00
#
_symmetry.space_group_name_H-M   'P 1'
#
loop_
_entity.id
_entity.type
_entity.pdbx_description
1 polymer ?
#
loop_
_entity_poly.entity_id
_entity_poly.type
_entity_poly.pdbx_seq_one_letter_code
_entity_poly.pdbx_strand_id
1 'polypeptide(L)'
;MSRTKVLDAVKVELATLTVRDGRFSPATVRLSAVSERTKLARRRVLRVLDRLVKDKDLEVVAEDMTPPAKGEHGRNRRDTIYRVIRDIRLRRDYQLKNITCRDKIWSTLRVSRRFTQSDLVRLTECSEGVVKE
;
A
#
# COMPACT_ATOMS: atom_id res chain seq x y z
N MET A 1 -11.69 7.10 -6.59
CA MET A 1 -10.24 7.28 -6.29
C MET A 1 -9.56 5.92 -6.30
N SER A 2 -8.54 5.73 -7.14
CA SER A 2 -7.72 4.51 -7.18
C SER A 2 -6.81 4.41 -5.96
N ARG A 3 -6.40 3.19 -5.56
CA ARG A 3 -5.52 2.95 -4.39
C ARG A 3 -4.15 3.63 -4.51
N THR A 4 -3.66 3.82 -5.74
CA THR A 4 -2.41 4.52 -6.05
C THR A 4 -2.47 6.00 -5.66
N LYS A 5 -3.54 6.71 -6.02
CA LYS A 5 -3.72 8.13 -5.67
C LYS A 5 -3.68 8.40 -4.16
N VAL A 6 -4.17 7.45 -3.36
CA VAL A 6 -4.16 7.55 -1.88
C VAL A 6 -2.73 7.37 -1.36
N LEU A 7 -1.97 6.42 -1.91
CA LEU A 7 -0.58 6.19 -1.54
C LEU A 7 0.27 7.40 -1.88
N ASP A 8 0.14 7.94 -3.10
CA ASP A 8 0.93 9.09 -3.56
C ASP A 8 0.70 10.33 -2.68
N ALA A 9 -0.56 10.62 -2.34
CA ALA A 9 -0.89 11.72 -1.43
C ALA A 9 -0.27 11.56 -0.03
N VAL A 10 -0.33 10.34 0.53
CA VAL A 10 0.28 10.06 1.85
C VAL A 10 1.80 10.14 1.77
N LYS A 11 2.42 9.68 0.68
CA LYS A 11 3.88 9.78 0.48
C LYS A 11 4.35 11.22 0.40
N VAL A 12 3.64 12.07 -0.34
CA VAL A 12 3.96 13.49 -0.45
C VAL A 12 3.95 14.13 0.94
N GLU A 13 2.91 13.90 1.73
CA GLU A 13 2.82 14.44 3.09
C GLU A 13 3.90 13.91 4.04
N LEU A 14 4.21 12.62 3.99
CA LEU A 14 5.26 12.07 4.83
C LEU A 14 6.65 12.58 4.40
N ALA A 15 6.86 12.81 3.10
CA ALA A 15 8.07 13.44 2.58
C ALA A 15 8.19 14.91 3.01
N THR A 16 7.12 15.70 2.94
CA THR A 16 7.16 17.11 3.42
C THR A 16 7.46 17.20 4.91
N LEU A 17 7.04 16.20 5.70
CA LEU A 17 7.30 16.15 7.14
C LEU A 17 8.72 15.70 7.51
N THR A 18 9.36 14.90 6.66
CA THR A 18 10.66 14.28 6.96
C THR A 18 11.83 14.92 6.25
N VAL A 19 11.58 15.70 5.20
CA VAL A 19 12.62 16.30 4.38
C VAL A 19 12.77 17.77 4.77
N ARG A 20 13.92 18.09 5.37
CA ARG A 20 14.34 19.48 5.61
C ARG A 20 15.64 19.71 4.85
N ASP A 21 15.69 20.75 4.02
CA ASP A 21 16.87 21.14 3.25
C ASP A 21 17.47 20.01 2.39
N GLY A 22 16.59 19.17 1.83
CA GLY A 22 16.98 18.03 0.99
C GLY A 22 17.48 16.80 1.76
N ARG A 23 17.68 16.89 3.07
CA ARG A 23 18.10 15.78 3.93
C ARG A 23 16.91 15.12 4.62
N PHE A 24 16.98 13.80 4.75
CA PHE A 24 16.00 13.03 5.51
C PHE A 24 16.28 13.17 7.01
N SER A 25 15.28 13.61 7.77
CA SER A 25 15.24 13.59 9.21
C SER A 25 14.09 12.68 9.66
N PRO A 26 14.34 11.72 10.56
CA PRO A 26 13.27 10.95 11.18
C PRO A 26 12.26 11.90 11.83
N ALA A 27 10.98 11.71 11.53
CA ALA A 27 9.89 12.50 12.09
C ALA A 27 8.79 11.58 12.65
N THR A 28 8.14 12.04 13.72
CA THR A 28 6.97 11.37 14.31
C THR A 28 5.70 11.97 13.74
N VAL A 29 4.76 11.11 13.34
CA VAL A 29 3.53 11.51 12.65
C VAL A 29 2.33 10.76 13.23
N ARG A 30 1.25 11.48 13.53
CA ARG A 30 -0.03 10.90 13.98
C ARG A 30 -0.97 10.58 12.82
N LEU A 31 -1.74 9.51 12.94
CA LEU A 31 -2.76 9.12 11.96
C LEU A 31 -3.79 10.25 11.72
N SER A 32 -4.30 10.89 12.77
CA SER A 32 -5.19 12.05 12.71
C SER A 32 -4.62 13.16 11.83
N ALA A 33 -3.39 13.60 12.11
CA ALA A 33 -2.71 14.66 11.36
C ALA A 33 -2.54 14.32 9.87
N VAL A 34 -2.18 13.08 9.52
CA VAL A 34 -2.08 12.66 8.10
C VAL A 34 -3.46 12.66 7.43
N SER A 35 -4.49 12.18 8.13
CA SER A 35 -5.85 12.14 7.60
C SER A 35 -6.40 13.55 7.31
N GLU A 36 -6.12 14.51 8.19
CA GLU A 36 -6.54 15.90 8.05
C GLU A 36 -5.82 16.58 6.88
N ARG A 37 -4.50 16.44 6.80
CA ARG A 37 -3.69 17.04 5.73
C ARG A 37 -4.01 16.49 4.36
N THR A 38 -4.15 15.17 4.25
CA THR A 38 -4.51 14.52 2.98
C THR A 38 -5.97 14.71 2.59
N LYS A 39 -6.84 15.14 3.52
CA LYS A 39 -8.31 15.17 3.36
C LYS A 39 -8.89 13.82 2.92
N LEU A 40 -8.21 12.72 3.24
CA LEU A 40 -8.63 11.36 2.89
C LEU A 40 -9.32 10.69 4.08
N ALA A 41 -10.21 9.76 3.78
CA ALA A 41 -10.88 8.99 4.80
C ALA A 41 -9.87 8.22 5.67
N ARG A 42 -9.96 8.37 6.99
CA ARG A 42 -9.07 7.75 7.99
C ARG A 42 -8.79 6.27 7.74
N ARG A 43 -9.82 5.49 7.40
CA ARG A 43 -9.68 4.04 7.09
C ARG A 43 -8.75 3.76 5.92
N ARG A 44 -8.73 4.63 4.89
CA ARG A 44 -7.84 4.48 3.74
C ARG A 44 -6.40 4.82 4.09
N VAL A 45 -6.21 5.91 4.85
CA VAL A 45 -4.91 6.34 5.35
C VAL A 45 -4.30 5.28 6.26
N LEU A 46 -5.08 4.76 7.22
CA LEU A 46 -4.64 3.68 8.11
C LEU A 46 -4.12 2.47 7.33
N ARG A 47 -4.87 1.98 6.33
CA ARG A 47 -4.42 0.85 5.50
C ARG A 47 -3.11 1.12 4.77
N VAL A 48 -2.86 2.36 4.37
CA VAL A 48 -1.61 2.76 3.71
C VAL A 48 -0.46 2.80 4.72
N LEU A 49 -0.67 3.39 5.89
CA LEU A 49 0.32 3.45 6.96
C LEU A 49 0.67 2.05 7.47
N ASP A 50 -0.31 1.17 7.70
CA ASP A 50 -0.10 -0.23 8.07
C ASP A 50 0.74 -0.98 7.03
N ARG A 51 0.53 -0.68 5.75
CA ARG A 51 1.35 -1.25 4.67
C ARG A 51 2.79 -0.74 4.74
N LEU A 52 2.99 0.56 4.99
CA LEU A 52 4.32 1.14 5.14
C LEU A 52 5.05 0.61 6.39
N VAL A 53 4.33 0.30 7.46
CA VAL A 53 4.89 -0.40 8.63
C VAL A 53 5.35 -1.81 8.26
N LYS A 54 4.53 -2.58 7.54
CA LYS A 54 4.91 -3.92 7.06
C LYS A 54 6.15 -3.90 6.18
N ASP A 55 6.29 -2.87 5.36
CA ASP A 55 7.43 -2.68 4.46
C ASP A 55 8.68 -2.12 5.18
N LYS A 56 8.59 -1.87 6.50
CA LYS A 56 9.66 -1.31 7.35
C LYS A 56 10.08 0.12 6.99
N ASP A 57 9.18 0.88 6.37
CA ASP A 57 9.37 2.30 6.09
C ASP A 57 8.96 3.16 7.31
N LEU A 58 8.00 2.66 8.09
CA LEU A 58 7.48 3.27 9.31
C LEU A 58 7.63 2.31 10.51
N GLU A 59 7.77 2.88 11.69
CA GLU A 59 7.65 2.19 12.98
C GLU A 59 6.42 2.67 13.71
N VAL A 60 5.75 1.80 14.46
CA VAL A 60 4.74 2.22 15.43
C VAL A 60 5.46 2.57 16.73
N VAL A 61 5.28 3.81 17.18
CA VAL A 61 5.86 4.30 18.45
C VAL A 61 4.89 4.09 19.60
N ALA A 62 3.63 4.44 19.38
CA ALA A 62 2.57 4.36 20.37
C ALA A 62 1.21 4.26 19.68
N GLU A 63 0.22 3.74 20.40
CA GLU A 63 -1.16 3.62 19.93
C GLU A 63 -2.10 4.20 20.99
N ASP A 64 -2.73 5.33 20.68
CA ASP A 64 -3.71 5.97 21.55
C ASP A 64 -5.13 5.57 21.14
N MET A 65 -6.04 5.51 22.10
CA MET A 65 -7.46 5.24 21.84
C MET A 65 -8.26 6.52 21.99
N THR A 66 -8.59 7.14 20.85
CA THR A 66 -9.48 8.32 20.81
C THR A 66 -10.95 7.91 20.96
N PRO A 67 -11.71 8.52 21.88
CA PRO A 67 -13.15 8.31 21.95
C PRO A 67 -13.84 8.82 20.68
N PRO A 68 -15.04 8.31 20.35
CA PRO A 68 -15.85 8.85 19.26
C PRO A 68 -16.20 10.33 19.54
N ALA A 69 -16.38 11.12 18.48
CA ALA A 69 -16.73 12.53 18.64
C ALA A 69 -18.12 12.67 19.28
N LYS A 70 -18.40 13.83 19.86
CA LYS A 70 -19.69 14.11 20.50
C LYS A 70 -20.83 13.91 19.49
N GLY A 71 -21.75 12.99 19.78
CA GLY A 71 -22.86 12.60 18.90
C GLY A 71 -22.59 11.40 17.99
N GLU A 72 -21.37 10.86 17.97
CA GLU A 72 -21.06 9.60 17.31
C GLU A 72 -21.19 8.41 18.28
N HIS A 73 -21.90 7.36 17.88
CA HIS A 73 -21.96 6.11 18.61
C HIS A 73 -20.95 5.11 18.05
N GLY A 74 -20.15 4.48 18.90
CA GLY A 74 -19.21 3.45 18.47
C GLY A 74 -18.08 3.19 19.45
N ARG A 75 -17.20 2.25 19.07
CA ARG A 75 -15.99 1.93 19.82
C ARG A 75 -14.94 3.04 19.67
N ASN A 76 -14.06 3.16 20.66
CA ASN A 76 -12.89 4.02 20.59
C ASN A 76 -12.07 3.70 19.33
N ARG A 77 -11.62 4.76 18.65
CA ARG A 77 -10.85 4.72 17.42
C ARG A 77 -9.36 4.78 17.76
N ARG A 78 -8.57 3.91 17.14
CA ARG A 78 -7.11 3.91 17.25
C ARG A 78 -6.54 5.15 16.58
N ASP A 79 -5.71 5.93 17.28
CA ASP A 79 -4.87 7.00 16.76
C ASP A 79 -3.40 6.65 16.98
N THR A 80 -2.82 6.01 15.99
CA THR A 80 -1.46 5.49 16.06
C THR A 80 -0.44 6.58 15.75
N ILE A 81 0.65 6.60 16.52
CA ILE A 81 1.82 7.45 16.31
C ILE A 81 2.88 6.62 15.58
N TYR A 82 3.31 7.10 14.43
CA TYR A 82 4.31 6.47 13.59
C TYR A 82 5.62 7.26 13.61
N ARG A 83 6.76 6.58 13.57
CA ARG A 83 8.08 7.17 13.28
C ARG A 83 8.48 6.80 11.87
N VAL A 84 8.84 7.79 11.06
CA VAL A 84 9.39 7.54 9.73
C VAL A 84 10.85 7.15 9.87
N ILE A 85 11.21 5.92 9.45
CA ILE A 85 12.56 5.37 9.60
C ILE A 85 13.37 5.56 8.31
N ARG A 86 12.71 5.46 7.15
CA ARG A 86 13.34 5.50 5.83
C ARG A 86 12.79 6.65 4.99
N ASP A 87 13.61 7.14 4.06
CA ASP A 87 13.15 8.14 3.10
C ASP A 87 12.13 7.51 2.14
N ILE A 88 10.87 7.92 2.30
CA ILE A 88 9.72 7.43 1.55
C ILE A 88 9.81 7.77 0.07
N ARG A 89 10.60 8.79 -0.32
CA ARG A 89 10.84 9.15 -1.73
C ARG A 89 11.62 8.08 -2.48
N LEU A 90 12.53 7.40 -1.78
CA LEU A 90 13.36 6.34 -2.35
C LEU A 90 12.62 5.00 -2.44
N ARG A 91 11.41 4.94 -1.88
CA ARG A 91 10.57 3.74 -1.90
C ARG A 91 10.13 3.43 -3.33
N ARG A 92 10.75 2.41 -3.92
CA ARG A 92 10.22 1.79 -5.15
C ARG A 92 8.90 1.13 -4.81
N ASP A 93 7.82 1.65 -5.38
CA ASP A 93 6.54 0.97 -5.26
C ASP A 93 6.67 -0.41 -5.89
N TYR A 94 6.41 -1.44 -5.07
CA TYR A 94 6.36 -2.84 -5.48
C TYR A 94 5.42 -3.10 -6.68
N GLN A 95 4.65 -2.09 -7.10
CA GLN A 95 3.72 -2.11 -8.22
C GLN A 95 4.35 -1.92 -9.60
N LEU A 96 5.65 -1.58 -9.68
CA LEU A 96 6.41 -1.72 -10.93
C LEU A 96 7.27 -2.99 -10.91
N LYS A 97 6.76 -4.10 -10.33
CA LYS A 97 7.14 -5.38 -10.93
C LYS A 97 6.62 -5.29 -12.35
N ASN A 98 7.50 -5.23 -13.34
CA ASN A 98 7.15 -5.46 -14.73
C ASN A 98 6.52 -6.85 -14.76
N ILE A 99 5.20 -6.93 -14.57
CA ILE A 99 4.48 -8.19 -14.54
C ILE A 99 4.63 -8.73 -15.95
N THR A 100 5.54 -9.68 -16.09
CA THR A 100 5.80 -10.29 -17.38
C THR A 100 4.58 -11.09 -17.80
N CYS A 101 4.42 -11.37 -19.10
CA CYS A 101 3.37 -12.28 -19.56
C CYS A 101 3.45 -13.62 -18.81
N ARG A 102 4.67 -14.09 -18.51
CA ARG A 102 4.94 -15.26 -17.67
C ARG A 102 4.32 -15.12 -16.27
N ASP A 103 4.51 -14.00 -15.58
CA ASP A 103 3.94 -13.80 -14.24
C ASP A 103 2.40 -13.83 -14.25
N LYS A 104 1.79 -13.27 -15.31
CA LYS A 104 0.33 -13.34 -15.49
C LYS A 104 -0.13 -14.79 -15.64
N ILE A 105 0.50 -15.56 -16.52
CA ILE A 105 0.17 -16.98 -16.74
C ILE A 105 0.27 -17.78 -15.44
N TRP A 106 1.36 -17.62 -14.69
CA TRP A 106 1.57 -18.32 -13.41
C TRP A 106 0.60 -17.88 -12.30
N SER A 107 0.16 -16.63 -12.32
CA SER A 107 -0.89 -16.15 -11.42
C SER A 107 -2.22 -16.81 -11.74
N THR A 108 -2.61 -16.86 -13.02
CA THR A 108 -3.87 -17.45 -13.45
C THR A 108 -3.91 -18.96 -13.17
N LEU A 109 -2.80 -19.67 -13.46
CA LEU A 109 -2.63 -21.09 -13.14
C LEU A 109 -2.84 -21.39 -11.66
N ARG A 110 -2.29 -20.57 -10.76
CA ARG A 110 -2.41 -20.77 -9.31
C ARG A 110 -3.81 -20.52 -8.75
N VAL A 111 -4.60 -19.66 -9.39
CA VAL A 111 -5.98 -19.36 -8.98
C VAL A 111 -6.95 -20.43 -9.48
N SER A 112 -6.70 -20.98 -10.67
CA SER A 112 -7.54 -22.03 -11.26
C SER A 112 -7.24 -23.40 -10.63
N ARG A 113 -8.19 -23.92 -9.84
CA ARG A 113 -8.07 -25.25 -9.21
C ARG A 113 -8.08 -26.42 -10.21
N ARG A 114 -8.60 -26.21 -11.41
CA ARG A 114 -8.58 -27.15 -12.54
C ARG A 114 -8.15 -26.35 -13.75
N PHE A 115 -7.05 -26.76 -14.36
CA PHE A 115 -6.46 -26.06 -15.48
C PHE A 115 -6.34 -27.03 -16.64
N THR A 116 -6.89 -26.67 -17.80
CA THR A 116 -6.86 -27.52 -19.00
C THR A 116 -5.88 -26.95 -20.03
N GLN A 117 -5.45 -27.78 -20.96
CA GLN A 117 -4.54 -27.36 -22.03
C GLN A 117 -5.13 -26.23 -22.89
N SER A 118 -6.45 -26.26 -23.12
CA SER A 118 -7.17 -25.20 -23.82
C SER A 118 -7.10 -23.85 -23.10
N ASP A 119 -6.99 -23.84 -21.76
CA ASP A 119 -6.83 -22.61 -20.99
C ASP A 119 -5.43 -22.01 -21.18
N LEU A 120 -4.40 -22.85 -21.34
CA LEU A 120 -3.02 -22.43 -21.64
C LEU A 120 -2.93 -21.78 -23.03
N VAL A 121 -3.58 -22.38 -24.02
CA VAL A 121 -3.68 -21.87 -25.40
C VAL A 121 -4.36 -20.49 -25.41
N ARG A 122 -5.50 -20.35 -24.70
CA ARG A 122 -6.20 -19.07 -24.56
C ARG A 122 -5.39 -18.00 -23.84
N LEU A 123 -4.55 -18.39 -22.88
CA LEU A 123 -3.74 -17.45 -22.08
C LEU A 123 -2.44 -17.02 -22.76
N THR A 124 -1.89 -17.86 -23.65
CA THR A 124 -0.62 -17.61 -24.34
C THR A 124 -0.80 -17.12 -25.77
N GLU A 125 -2.00 -17.26 -26.35
CA GLU A 125 -2.30 -17.04 -27.77
C GLU A 125 -1.45 -17.90 -28.72
N CYS A 126 -0.74 -18.90 -28.19
CA CYS A 126 0.02 -19.87 -28.98
C CYS A 126 -0.91 -20.91 -29.61
N SER A 127 -0.50 -21.50 -30.73
CA SER A 127 -1.22 -22.62 -31.33
C SER A 127 -1.06 -23.90 -30.51
N GLU A 128 -2.05 -24.80 -30.59
CA GLU A 128 -2.07 -26.04 -29.79
C GLU A 128 -0.83 -26.93 -29.98
N GLY A 129 -0.22 -26.91 -31.18
CA GLY A 129 0.99 -27.68 -31.47
C GLY A 129 2.19 -27.23 -30.64
N VAL A 130 2.34 -25.92 -30.42
CA VAL A 130 3.47 -25.33 -29.67
C VAL A 130 3.36 -25.58 -28.17
N VAL A 131 2.16 -25.85 -27.65
CA VAL A 131 1.92 -26.14 -26.22
C VAL A 131 2.10 -27.65 -25.92
N LYS A 132 2.21 -28.51 -26.95
CA LYS A 132 2.31 -29.98 -26.83
C LYS A 132 3.74 -30.51 -26.84
N GLU A 133 4.70 -29.72 -27.34
CA GLU A 133 6.14 -30.03 -27.29
C GLU A 133 6.72 -29.74 -25.91
#